data_AF-A0AB39VGP3-F1
#
_entry.id   AF-A0AB39VGP3-F1
#
_cell.length_a   1.000
_cell.length_b   1.000
_cell.length_c   1.000
_cell.angle_alpha   90.00
_cell.angle_beta   90.00
_cell.angle_gamma   90.00
#
_symmetry.space_group_name_H-M   'P 1'
#
loop_
_entity.id
_entity.type
_entity.pdbx_description
1 polymer ?
#
loop_
_entity_poly.entity_id
_entity_poly.type
_entity_poly.pdbx_seq_one_letter_code
_entity_poly.pdbx_strand_id
1 'polypeptide(L)' 'MPISRYSREIIEKKLQKYLDAEDALLSGKSYKIGTRELTRLDLKEIQIGRAYWENELNKLDKKNNRRVKIGVHRSI' A
#
# COMPACT_ATOMS: atom_id res chain seq x y z
N MET A 1 -13.15 -15.08 6.65
CA MET A 1 -12.50 -14.71 5.38
C MET A 1 -11.53 -13.54 5.60
N PRO A 2 -10.36 -13.50 4.94
CA PRO A 2 -9.54 -12.30 4.89
C PRO A 2 -10.26 -11.25 4.03
N ILE A 3 -10.26 -9.99 4.47
CA ILE A 3 -10.94 -8.89 3.76
C ILE A 3 -10.11 -8.46 2.53
N SER A 4 -8.82 -8.81 2.54
CA SER A 4 -7.90 -8.73 1.41
C SER A 4 -7.63 -10.11 0.83
N ARG A 5 -7.39 -10.18 -0.48
CA ARG A 5 -6.97 -11.41 -1.18
C ARG A 5 -5.54 -11.84 -0.81
N TYR A 6 -4.74 -10.94 -0.22
CA TYR A 6 -3.31 -11.11 0.03
C TYR A 6 -2.98 -11.15 1.53
N SER A 7 -1.87 -11.80 1.89
CA SER A 7 -1.34 -11.78 3.26
C SER A 7 -0.66 -10.43 3.57
N ARG A 8 -0.60 -10.07 4.87
CA ARG A 8 0.03 -8.82 5.32
C ARG A 8 1.46 -8.66 4.80
N GLU A 9 2.25 -9.74 4.89
CA GLU A 9 3.64 -9.79 4.41
C GLU A 9 3.77 -9.47 2.90
N ILE A 10 2.83 -9.99 2.08
CA ILE A 10 2.81 -9.69 0.64
C ILE A 10 2.49 -8.22 0.40
N ILE A 11 1.55 -7.65 1.16
CA ILE A 11 1.14 -6.25 1.03
C ILE A 11 2.30 -5.33 1.43
N GLU A 12 2.96 -5.59 2.56
CA GLU A 12 4.13 -4.82 3.01
C GLU A 12 5.27 -4.88 1.99
N LYS A 13 5.57 -6.07 1.44
CA LYS A 13 6.60 -6.24 0.40
C LYS A 13 6.25 -5.50 -0.89
N LYS A 14 4.97 -5.44 -1.26
CA LYS A 14 4.52 -4.65 -2.41
C LYS A 14 4.64 -3.16 -2.12
N LEU A 15 4.20 -2.71 -0.95
CA LEU A 15 4.27 -1.31 -0.53
C LEU A 15 5.70 -0.78 -0.57
N GLN A 16 6.66 -1.54 -0.04
CA GLN A 16 8.09 -1.20 -0.10
C GLN A 16 8.57 -0.98 -1.52
N LYS A 17 8.20 -1.86 -2.46
CA LYS A 17 8.58 -1.71 -3.88
C LYS A 17 8.02 -0.45 -4.52
N TYR A 18 6.79 -0.04 -4.16
CA TYR A 18 6.22 1.21 -4.66
C TYR A 18 6.89 2.44 -4.06
N LEU A 19 7.25 2.39 -2.77
CA LEU A 19 8.01 3.45 -2.10
C LEU A 19 9.41 3.61 -2.71
N ASP A 20 10.14 2.51 -2.91
CA ASP A 20 11.47 2.53 -3.55
C ASP A 20 11.40 3.11 -4.98
N ALA A 21 10.34 2.79 -5.73
CA ALA A 21 10.13 3.31 -7.08
C ALA A 21 9.79 4.81 -7.06
N GLU A 22 8.98 5.26 -6.10
CA GLU A 22 8.66 6.67 -5.92
C GLU A 22 9.89 7.48 -5.50
N ASP A 23 10.69 6.98 -4.55
CA ASP A 23 11.95 7.60 -4.13
C ASP A 23 12.96 7.68 -5.28
N ALA A 24 13.07 6.64 -6.11
CA ALA A 24 13.93 6.67 -7.29
C ALA A 24 13.53 7.75 -8.30
N LEU A 25 12.22 7.97 -8.48
CA LEU A 25 11.66 9.02 -9.34
C LEU A 25 11.84 10.43 -8.72
N LEU A 26 11.50 10.58 -7.43
CA LEU A 26 11.58 11.86 -6.70
C LEU A 26 13.01 12.32 -6.49
N SER A 27 13.97 11.39 -6.33
CA SER A 27 15.40 11.70 -6.23
C SER A 27 15.94 12.37 -7.50
N GLY A 28 15.15 12.49 -8.57
CA GLY A 28 15.51 13.30 -9.74
C GLY A 28 16.66 12.72 -10.55
N LYS A 29 17.07 11.48 -10.26
CA LYS A 29 17.93 10.72 -11.17
C LYS A 29 17.06 10.40 -12.37
N SER A 30 17.29 11.08 -13.49
CA SER A 30 16.81 10.65 -14.80
C SER A 30 17.24 9.19 -14.99
N TYR A 31 16.34 8.26 -14.67
CA TYR A 31 16.67 6.84 -14.68
C TYR A 31 16.52 6.38 -16.12
N LYS A 32 17.62 6.48 -16.89
CA LYS A 32 17.71 5.83 -18.20
C LYS A 32 17.81 4.32 -17.97
N ILE A 33 16.68 3.63 -17.95
CA ILE A 33 16.66 2.19 -18.19
C ILE A 33 16.77 2.01 -19.71
N GLY A 34 17.99 1.82 -20.19
CA GLY A 34 18.29 1.63 -21.60
C GLY A 34 17.91 2.86 -22.44
N THR A 35 17.01 2.68 -23.41
CA THR A 35 16.55 3.71 -24.38
C THR A 35 15.24 4.41 -24.00
N ARG A 36 14.62 4.07 -22.86
CA ARG A 36 13.35 4.67 -22.44
C ARG A 36 13.56 5.59 -21.24
N GLU A 37 13.10 6.83 -21.40
CA GLU A 37 12.98 7.80 -20.31
C GLU A 37 11.69 7.48 -19.55
N LEU A 38 11.80 7.19 -18.26
CA LEU A 38 10.63 7.21 -17.37
C LEU A 38 10.10 8.65 -17.33
N THR A 39 8.81 8.83 -17.62
CA THR A 39 8.15 10.15 -17.70
C THR A 39 7.21 10.36 -16.52
N ARG A 40 6.76 11.60 -16.30
CA ARG A 40 5.79 11.97 -15.25
C ARG A 40 4.52 11.11 -15.18
N LEU A 41 4.18 10.39 -16.27
CA LEU A 41 3.07 9.43 -16.30
C LEU A 41 3.27 8.30 -15.27
N ASP A 42 4.52 7.87 -15.06
CA ASP A 42 4.87 6.73 -14.21
C ASP A 42 4.69 7.03 -12.71
N LEU A 43 4.92 8.28 -12.29
CA LEU A 43 4.75 8.68 -10.87
C LEU A 43 3.29 8.58 -10.43
N LYS A 44 2.36 9.03 -11.28
CA LYS A 44 0.93 8.98 -10.96
C LYS A 44 0.44 7.54 -10.86
N GLU A 45 0.92 6.66 -11.74
CA GLU A 45 0.60 5.23 -11.69
C GLU A 45 1.17 4.54 -10.44
N ILE A 46 2.39 4.89 -10.04
CA ILE A 46 3.02 4.41 -8.80
C ILE A 46 2.23 4.85 -7.57
N GLN A 47 1.79 6.11 -7.52
CA GLN A 47 0.96 6.62 -6.43
C GLN A 47 -0.40 5.94 -6.35
N ILE A 48 -1.06 5.69 -7.49
CA ILE A 48 -2.31 4.93 -7.56
C ILE A 48 -2.09 3.49 -7.07
N GLY A 49 -1.01 2.85 -7.49
CA GLY A 49 -0.63 1.52 -7.03
C GLY A 49 -0.36 1.48 -5.52
N ARG A 50 0.39 2.45 -4.99
CA ARG A 50 0.67 2.58 -3.55
C ARG A 50 -0.64 2.73 -2.75
N ALA A 51 -1.51 3.65 -3.15
CA ALA A 51 -2.80 3.88 -2.50
C ALA A 51 -3.68 2.63 -2.46
N TYR A 52 -3.64 1.80 -3.52
CA TYR A 52 -4.34 0.51 -3.53
C TYR A 52 -3.82 -0.42 -2.43
N TRP A 53 -2.50 -0.59 -2.31
CA TRP A 53 -1.91 -1.48 -1.30
C TRP A 53 -2.06 -0.94 0.13
N GLU A 54 -1.99 0.38 0.34
CA GLU A 54 -2.31 1.01 1.62
C GLU A 54 -3.77 0.75 2.03
N ASN A 55 -4.70 0.79 1.08
CA ASN A 55 -6.11 0.48 1.35
C ASN A 55 -6.29 -1.00 1.72
N GLU A 56 -5.58 -1.92 1.06
CA GLU A 56 -5.58 -3.34 1.41
C GLU A 56 -5.01 -3.60 2.81
N LEU A 57 -3.94 -2.89 3.20
CA LEU A 57 -3.38 -2.94 4.56
C LEU A 57 -4.39 -2.40 5.59
N ASN A 58 -4.99 -1.25 5.32
CA ASN A 58 -6.02 -0.65 6.17
C ASN A 58 -7.24 -1.56 6.36
N LYS A 59 -7.65 -2.31 5.33
CA LYS A 59 -8.72 -3.30 5.43
C LYS A 59 -8.36 -4.44 6.38
N LEU A 60 -7.11 -4.89 6.39
CA LEU A 60 -6.63 -5.89 7.35
C LEU A 60 -6.64 -5.34 8.79
N ASP A 61 -6.15 -4.11 9.00
CA ASP A 61 -6.07 -3.50 10.33
C ASP A 61 -7.44 -3.16 10.93
N LYS A 62 -8.38 -2.67 10.11
CA LYS A 62 -9.76 -2.39 10.55
C LYS A 62 -10.49 -3.64 11.05
N LYS A 63 -10.11 -4.85 10.58
CA LYS A 63 -10.67 -6.11 11.10
C LYS A 63 -10.26 -6.37 12.54
N ASN A 64 -8.99 -6.11 12.86
CA ASN A 64 -8.46 -6.32 14.21
C ASN A 64 -9.20 -5.46 15.23
N ASN A 65 -9.51 -4.21 14.87
CA ASN A 65 -10.26 -3.30 15.75
C ASN A 65 -11.76 -3.61 15.87
N ARG A 66 -12.41 -4.16 14.83
CA ARG A 66 -13.85 -4.52 14.91
C ARG A 66 -14.13 -5.70 15.83
N ARG A 67 -13.16 -6.61 16.02
CA ARG A 67 -13.31 -7.75 16.93
C ARG A 67 -13.33 -7.34 18.41
N VAL A 68 -12.80 -6.17 18.77
CA VAL A 68 -12.65 -5.72 20.18
C VAL A 68 -13.90 -4.99 20.71
N LYS A 69 -14.84 -4.58 19.84
CA LYS A 69 -16.02 -3.79 20.26
C LYS A 69 -17.28 -4.62 20.56
N ILE A 70 -17.23 -5.94 20.48
CA ILE A 70 -18.36 -6.82 20.79
C ILE A 70 -18.09 -7.45 22.15
N GLY A 71 -18.54 -6.81 23.22
CA GLY A 71 -18.57 -7.47 24.54
C GLY A 71 -18.33 -6.58 25.76
N VAL A 72 -19.03 -5.47 25.93
CA VAL A 72 -19.39 -4.98 27.27
C VAL A 72 -20.74 -4.26 27.20
N HIS A 73 -21.85 -5.01 27.30
CA HIS A 73 -23.08 -4.43 27.81
C HIS A 73 -22.98 -4.47 29.35
N ARG A 74 -22.43 -3.41 29.94
CA ARG A 74 -22.40 -3.25 31.40
C ARG A 74 -23.83 -2.87 31.80
N SER A 75 -24.60 -3.85 32.28
CA SER A 75 -25.90 -3.61 32.89
C SER A 75 -25.74 -2.74 34.14
N ILE A 76 -26.46 -1.63 34.15
CA ILE A 76 -26.73 -0.73 35.29
C ILE A 76 -27.84 -1.33 36.16
#